data_AF-A0A953W610-F1
#
_entry.id   AF-A0A953W610-F1
#
_cell.length_a   1.000
_cell.length_b   1.000
_cell.length_c   1.000
_cell.angle_alpha   90.00
_cell.angle_beta   90.00
_cell.angle_gamma   90.00
#
_symmetry.space_group_name_H-M   'P 1'
#
loop_
_entity.id
_entity.type
_entity.pdbx_description
1 polymer ?
#
loop_
_entity_poly.entity_id
_entity_poly.type
_entity_poly.pdbx_seq_one_letter_code
_entity_poly.pdbx_strand_id
1 'polypeptide(L)'
;MVEHASEVAKRADGQLPRLFATLPRLSYGIRVIPAEQAEGSTTAYYTQGSAALGQSGTYWVNTTHLDQRPFYELPALTLHEAMPGHHLQISRAQELGELPYFR
;
A
#
# COMPACT_ATOMS: atom_id res chain seq x y z
N MET A 1 -12.88 5.44 7.08
CA MET A 1 -11.83 5.49 6.03
C MET A 1 -11.14 4.13 5.84
N VAL A 2 -10.54 3.54 6.88
CA VAL A 2 -9.85 2.23 6.75
C VAL A 2 -10.72 1.13 6.16
N GLU A 3 -11.98 1.02 6.57
CA GLU A 3 -12.91 0.03 6.01
C GLU A 3 -13.11 0.22 4.50
N HIS A 4 -13.29 1.47 4.05
CA HIS A 4 -13.44 1.79 2.63
C HIS A 4 -12.15 1.50 1.85
N ALA A 5 -10.99 1.90 2.38
CA ALA A 5 -9.69 1.53 1.82
C ALA A 5 -9.51 0.00 1.72
N SER A 6 -9.97 -0.75 2.72
CA SER A 6 -9.88 -2.21 2.74
C SER A 6 -10.80 -2.85 1.70
N GLU A 7 -12.02 -2.34 1.54
CA GLU A 7 -12.95 -2.78 0.50
C GLU A 7 -12.38 -2.52 -0.90
N VAL A 8 -11.87 -1.31 -1.16
CA VAL A 8 -11.22 -0.98 -2.44
C VAL A 8 -10.04 -1.91 -2.70
N ALA A 9 -9.17 -2.09 -1.71
CA ALA A 9 -8.01 -2.98 -1.82
C ALA A 9 -8.43 -4.40 -2.20
N LYS A 10 -9.45 -4.96 -1.55
CA LYS A 10 -9.91 -6.32 -1.86
C LYS A 10 -10.54 -6.46 -3.24
N ARG A 11 -11.23 -5.41 -3.72
CA ARG A 11 -11.73 -5.39 -5.10
C ARG A 11 -10.60 -5.32 -6.11
N ALA A 12 -9.58 -4.50 -5.84
CA ALA A 12 -8.39 -4.41 -6.67
C ALA A 12 -7.68 -5.76 -6.74
N ASP A 13 -7.41 -6.39 -5.59
CA ASP A 13 -6.77 -7.70 -5.46
C ASP A 13 -7.41 -8.75 -6.38
N GLY A 14 -8.75 -8.79 -6.41
CA GLY A 14 -9.50 -9.73 -7.25
C GLY A 14 -9.32 -9.53 -8.76
N GLN A 15 -8.91 -8.34 -9.21
CA GLN A 15 -8.65 -8.05 -10.62
C GLN A 15 -7.20 -8.33 -11.03
N LEU A 16 -6.26 -8.32 -10.08
CA LEU A 16 -4.82 -8.37 -10.37
C LEU A 16 -4.39 -9.59 -11.20
N PRO A 17 -4.89 -10.83 -10.95
CA PRO A 17 -4.45 -11.99 -11.73
C PRO A 17 -4.77 -11.90 -13.23
N ARG A 18 -5.76 -11.08 -13.61
CA ARG A 18 -6.10 -10.82 -15.02
C ARG A 18 -5.14 -9.82 -15.68
N LEU A 19 -4.52 -8.94 -14.89
CA LEU A 19 -3.76 -7.79 -15.38
C LEU A 19 -2.24 -7.98 -15.27
N PHE A 20 -1.79 -8.80 -14.33
CA PHE A 20 -0.36 -9.00 -14.03
C PHE A 20 -0.01 -10.49 -14.05
N ALA A 21 0.99 -10.84 -14.87
CA ALA A 21 1.46 -12.22 -15.01
C ALA A 21 2.13 -12.75 -13.73
N THR A 22 2.72 -11.87 -12.92
CA THR A 22 3.39 -12.27 -11.68
C THR A 22 3.09 -11.27 -10.57
N LEU A 23 2.59 -11.77 -9.45
CA LEU A 23 2.30 -11.01 -8.24
C LEU A 23 3.39 -11.27 -7.19
N PRO A 24 3.69 -10.33 -6.29
CA PRO A 24 4.64 -10.54 -5.21
C PRO A 24 4.06 -11.51 -4.19
N ARG A 25 4.93 -12.28 -3.54
CA ARG A 25 4.51 -13.19 -2.45
C ARG A 25 4.39 -12.47 -1.11
N LEU A 26 5.16 -11.39 -0.93
CA LEU A 26 5.11 -10.58 0.27
C LEU A 26 3.72 -9.93 0.37
N SER A 27 3.05 -10.10 1.50
CA SER A 27 1.75 -9.48 1.76
C SER A 27 1.91 -8.03 2.25
N TYR A 28 0.79 -7.31 2.29
CA TYR A 28 0.67 -6.02 2.95
C TYR A 28 -0.54 -5.98 3.89
N GLY A 29 -0.46 -5.13 4.90
CA GLY A 29 -1.57 -4.76 5.76
C GLY A 29 -2.00 -3.31 5.55
N ILE A 30 -3.17 -2.96 6.07
CA ILE A 30 -3.66 -1.59 6.14
C ILE A 30 -3.69 -1.18 7.61
N ARG A 31 -3.12 -0.02 7.95
CA ARG A 31 -3.06 0.49 9.33
C ARG A 31 -3.42 1.97 9.39
N VAL A 32 -3.91 2.40 10.55
CA VAL A 32 -4.14 3.83 10.85
C VAL A 32 -2.81 4.47 11.21
N ILE A 33 -2.55 5.67 10.69
CA ILE A 33 -1.41 6.49 11.13
C ILE A 33 -1.59 6.84 12.63
N PRO A 34 -0.59 6.60 13.49
CA PRO A 34 -0.66 6.99 14.90
C PRO A 34 -1.02 8.46 15.08
N ALA A 35 -1.84 8.78 16.09
CA ALA A 35 -2.41 10.12 16.27
C ALA A 35 -1.32 11.20 16.40
N GLU A 36 -0.19 10.86 17.03
CA GLU A 36 0.96 11.73 17.25
C GLU A 36 1.69 12.11 15.95
N GLN A 37 1.49 11.33 14.88
CA GLN A 37 2.11 11.52 13.57
C GLN A 37 1.09 12.06 12.54
N ALA A 38 -0.20 11.96 12.83
CA ALA A 38 -1.26 12.19 11.86
C ALA A 38 -1.32 13.64 11.34
N GLU A 39 -0.99 14.63 12.18
CA GLU A 39 -1.01 16.06 11.82
C GLU A 39 0.08 16.40 10.79
N GLY A 40 1.29 15.85 10.95
CA GLY A 40 2.41 16.07 10.02
C GLY A 40 2.39 15.14 8.79
N SER A 41 1.41 14.25 8.69
CA SER A 41 1.37 13.21 7.65
C SER A 41 0.44 13.57 6.48
N THR A 42 0.69 12.92 5.35
CA THR A 42 -0.20 12.94 4.18
C THR A 42 -1.52 12.21 4.45
N THR A 43 -2.42 12.18 3.47
CA THR A 43 -3.68 11.42 3.54
C THR A 43 -3.43 9.93 3.69
N ALA A 44 -2.41 9.41 3.01
CA ALA A 44 -1.99 8.03 3.11
C ALA A 44 -0.53 7.90 2.63
N TYR A 45 0.14 6.81 3.02
CA TYR A 45 1.46 6.46 2.50
C TYR A 45 1.75 4.96 2.64
N TYR A 46 2.70 4.46 1.87
CA TYR A 46 3.19 3.09 1.97
C TYR A 46 4.56 2.98 2.64
N THR A 47 4.75 1.97 3.48
CA THR A 47 6.06 1.55 3.97
C THR A 47 6.37 0.13 3.51
N GLN A 48 7.55 -0.05 2.92
CA GLN A 48 7.98 -1.36 2.43
C GLN A 48 8.17 -2.37 3.56
N GLY A 49 7.81 -3.62 3.28
CA GLY A 49 8.14 -4.75 4.12
C GLY A 49 9.50 -5.36 3.76
N SER A 50 9.80 -6.49 4.40
CA SER A 50 10.97 -7.31 4.13
C SER A 50 10.62 -8.78 4.30
N ALA A 51 10.63 -9.54 3.20
CA ALA A 51 10.44 -10.98 3.23
C ALA A 51 11.51 -11.69 4.08
N ALA A 52 12.75 -11.20 4.05
CA ALA A 52 13.85 -11.77 4.83
C ALA A 52 13.66 -11.60 6.35
N LEU A 53 12.96 -10.54 6.78
CA LEU A 53 12.65 -10.28 8.19
C LEU A 53 11.25 -10.73 8.59
N GLY A 54 10.48 -11.34 7.68
CA GLY A 54 9.08 -11.71 7.93
C GLY A 54 8.15 -10.52 8.14
N GLN A 55 8.48 -9.35 7.58
CA GLN A 55 7.73 -8.11 7.74
C GLN A 55 6.90 -7.81 6.50
N SER A 56 5.57 -7.70 6.64
CA SER A 56 4.70 -7.29 5.54
C SER A 56 4.89 -5.82 5.18
N GLY A 57 4.53 -5.44 3.96
CA GLY A 57 4.29 -4.03 3.63
C GLY A 57 3.17 -3.43 4.48
N THR A 58 3.11 -2.12 4.59
CA THR A 58 1.99 -1.44 5.27
C THR A 58 1.51 -0.24 4.48
N TYR A 59 0.22 -0.25 4.14
CA TYR A 59 -0.52 0.90 3.65
C TYR A 59 -1.12 1.66 4.84
N TRP A 60 -0.61 2.86 5.09
CA TRP A 60 -1.03 3.71 6.20
C TRP A 60 -2.10 4.69 5.75
N VAL A 61 -3.20 4.78 6.48
CA VAL A 61 -4.32 5.67 6.20
C VAL A 61 -4.46 6.68 7.32
N ASN A 62 -4.47 7.96 6.95
CA ASN A 62 -4.76 9.04 7.88
C ASN A 62 -6.27 9.14 8.12
N THR A 63 -6.69 9.13 9.39
CA THR A 63 -8.09 9.22 9.77
C THR A 63 -8.44 10.52 10.49
N THR A 64 -7.54 11.51 10.47
CA THR A 64 -7.75 12.86 11.02
C THR A 64 -7.96 13.89 9.91
N HIS A 65 -8.41 15.10 10.26
CA HIS A 65 -8.65 16.21 9.31
C HIS A 65 -9.51 15.80 8.11
N LEU A 66 -10.65 15.14 8.38
CA LEU A 66 -11.53 14.58 7.35
C LEU A 66 -12.13 15.63 6.41
N ASP A 67 -12.23 16.87 6.86
CA ASP A 67 -12.59 18.04 6.07
C ASP A 67 -11.60 18.31 4.91
N GLN A 68 -10.35 17.87 5.06
CA GLN A 68 -9.27 18.01 4.08
C GLN A 68 -8.97 16.69 3.35
N ARG A 69 -9.65 15.59 3.72
CA ARG A 69 -9.38 14.22 3.24
C ARG A 69 -10.66 13.59 2.72
N PRO A 70 -11.15 14.03 1.55
CA PRO A 70 -12.43 13.58 1.04
C PRO A 70 -12.38 12.10 0.66
N PHE A 71 -13.47 11.39 0.95
CA PHE A 71 -13.58 9.94 0.71
C PHE A 71 -13.42 9.54 -0.76
N TYR A 72 -13.75 10.43 -1.71
CA TYR A 72 -13.66 10.13 -3.13
C TYR A 72 -12.22 9.96 -3.64
N GLU A 73 -11.21 10.45 -2.91
CA GLU A 73 -9.79 10.28 -3.28
C GLU A 73 -9.23 8.93 -2.83
N LEU A 74 -9.87 8.33 -1.82
CA LEU A 74 -9.37 7.11 -1.18
C LEU A 74 -9.22 5.93 -2.15
N PRO A 75 -10.08 5.74 -3.17
CA PRO A 75 -9.87 4.70 -4.15
C PRO A 75 -8.56 4.85 -4.94
N ALA A 76 -8.28 6.05 -5.46
CA ALA A 76 -7.07 6.31 -6.22
C ALA A 76 -5.81 6.16 -5.33
N LEU A 77 -5.86 6.69 -4.11
CA LEU A 77 -4.77 6.56 -3.14
C LEU A 77 -4.52 5.10 -2.73
N THR A 78 -5.58 4.31 -2.52
CA THR A 78 -5.45 2.89 -2.19
C THR A 78 -4.72 2.14 -3.30
N LEU A 79 -5.09 2.38 -4.56
CA LEU A 79 -4.42 1.75 -5.70
C LEU A 79 -2.96 2.21 -5.83
N HIS A 80 -2.68 3.48 -5.55
CA HIS A 80 -1.34 4.08 -5.62
C HIS A 80 -0.40 3.53 -4.55
N GLU A 81 -0.83 3.46 -3.30
CA GLU A 81 0.02 3.05 -2.17
C GLU A 81 0.12 1.53 -2.04
N ALA A 82 -0.94 0.80 -2.36
CA ALA A 82 -0.98 -0.65 -2.21
C ALA A 82 -0.85 -1.36 -3.56
N MET A 83 -1.94 -1.97 -4.03
CA MET A 83 -1.97 -2.76 -5.26
C MET A 83 -2.90 -2.10 -6.29
N PRO A 84 -2.45 -1.90 -7.55
CA PRO A 84 -1.19 -2.35 -8.15
C PRO A 84 -0.01 -1.36 -8.03
N GLY A 85 -0.04 -0.42 -7.08
CA GLY A 85 0.97 0.64 -6.96
C GLY A 85 2.24 0.25 -6.19
N HIS A 86 2.60 1.04 -5.18
CA HIS A 86 3.89 0.93 -4.48
C HIS A 86 4.16 -0.45 -3.91
N HIS A 87 3.18 -1.12 -3.31
CA HIS A 87 3.38 -2.47 -2.80
C HIS A 87 3.75 -3.45 -3.91
N LEU A 88 3.03 -3.42 -5.05
CA LEU A 88 3.34 -4.28 -6.20
C LEU A 88 4.77 -4.03 -6.68
N GLN A 89 5.11 -2.77 -6.97
CA GLN A 89 6.40 -2.42 -7.56
C GLN A 89 7.57 -2.80 -6.64
N ILE A 90 7.51 -2.39 -5.37
CA ILE A 90 8.62 -2.62 -4.42
C ILE A 90 8.74 -4.10 -4.09
N SER A 91 7.63 -4.77 -3.78
CA SER A 91 7.70 -6.19 -3.38
C SER A 91 8.06 -7.10 -4.56
N ARG A 92 7.71 -6.76 -5.81
CA ARG A 92 8.24 -7.48 -6.98
C ARG A 92 9.73 -7.25 -7.15
N ALA A 93 10.22 -6.02 -6.97
CA ALA A 93 11.65 -5.70 -7.08
C ALA A 93 12.49 -6.50 -6.07
N GLN A 94 12.01 -6.65 -4.83
CA GLN A 94 12.65 -7.47 -3.80
C GLN A 94 12.79 -8.97 -4.18
N GLU A 95 11.98 -9.46 -5.12
CA GLU A 95 12.02 -10.85 -5.58
C GLU A 95 12.90 -11.08 -6.81
N LEU A 96 13.47 -10.03 -7.40
CA LEU A 96 14.31 -10.13 -8.60
C LEU A 96 15.72 -10.71 -8.32
N GLY A 97 16.06 -10.96 -7.07
CA GLY A 97 17.37 -11.52 -6.67
C GLY A 97 18.49 -10.49 -6.77
N GLU A 98 19.70 -10.93 -7.13
CA GLU A 98 20.85 -10.05 -7.29
C GLU A 98 20.70 -9.13 -8.50
N LEU A 99 20.67 -7.83 -8.25
CA LEU A 99 20.68 -6.78 -9.26
C LEU A 99 21.89 -5.85 -9.05
N PRO A 100 22.36 -5.15 -10.09
CA PRO A 100 23.35 -4.09 -9.92
C PRO A 100 22.83 -3.01 -8.96
N TYR A 101 23.72 -2.43 -8.15
CA TYR A 101 23.38 -1.43 -7.13
C TYR A 101 22.59 -0.21 -7.67
N PHE A 102 22.78 0.15 -8.94
CA PHE A 102 22.15 1.32 -9.56
C PHE A 102 20.76 1.05 -10.16
N ARG A 103 20.17 -0.13 -9.91
CA ARG A 103 18.91 -0.57 -10.49
C ARG A 103 17.77 -0.57 -9.48
#